data_AF-A0A3B9XX83-F1
#
_entry.id   AF-A0A3B9XX83-F1
#
_cell.length_a   1.000
_cell.length_b   1.000
_cell.length_c   1.000
_cell.angle_alpha   90.00
_cell.angle_beta   90.00
_cell.angle_gamma   90.00
#
_symmetry.space_group_name_H-M   'P 1'
#
loop_
_entity.id
_entity.type
_entity.pdbx_description
1 polymer ?
#
loop_
_entity_poly.entity_id
_entity_poly.type
_entity_poly.pdbx_seq_one_letter_code
_entity_poly.pdbx_strand_id
1 'polypeptide(L)'
;MEIYLNFLPLVNQDFQIPIFTKECSDGSLENADDEFRYKLGEGEHRKFFDVSFSEKEGFNTSHIGAFENLNLTKQFILNKLIERLEHGELKDWRKPKKTFSREVDFIVDMHKEGETLVCLSPYYLSAKKQFGFIVQHRFKAAQGQIFNREVQRLSLSLDAKYRQNRFFYGDKFRITNNFISKFLPKFKNLTEGVEISSELSSISSTTLDIKKYIVGNGRVANSQYMGIKNNGPFERVNGEVKFLFAFPENLRHLARDVYLGLYGKLFHGMFPGLNDMFGVHISKHNVTHHVIPDFDTNGIDTIDAVAKQLQGAENNNVIVLAFLPSSLSEEENKKVYSHIKYNAIQSGYLSQSIRQETMGNKEQLKWSIANIGLQVFCKLGGTPWLLEPKNKNCLIFGIGSAHDKNPDGSIKKYTAYSVCLDTQGRFYRVQPLSMSENKGDYLTSLKSELVQTIVNQQNAGINECVIHVPYKISRDEIEAIEGAVRSAEGNIQFAVTVLKVNTKHKYFGFSAHNTKIPYESTLVNLGGSEYLLWTEGLQFGKEAVNRRVSEPLHIQFLYRSGDDWRDDGPYLQDILNLTGANWRGFNSKAQPISVYYSTLIARFMKRFIKYDGLSDLSSINNEAVKPWFL
;
A
#
# COMPACT_ATOMS: atom_id res chain seq x y z
N MET A 1 -22.87 -12.48 0.18
CA MET A 1 -23.46 -11.42 1.05
C MET A 1 -23.58 -10.13 0.25
N GLU A 2 -24.46 -9.21 0.63
CA GLU A 2 -24.52 -7.88 -0.01
C GLU A 2 -23.61 -6.86 0.68
N ILE A 3 -22.97 -6.01 -0.12
CA ILE A 3 -22.16 -4.88 0.31
C ILE A 3 -22.76 -3.60 -0.27
N TYR A 4 -23.05 -2.62 0.57
CA TYR A 4 -23.48 -1.29 0.14
C TYR A 4 -22.23 -0.47 -0.17
N LEU A 5 -21.97 -0.22 -1.46
CA LEU A 5 -20.84 0.60 -1.88
C LEU A 5 -21.08 2.06 -1.50
N ASN A 6 -20.01 2.81 -1.29
CA ASN A 6 -20.09 4.27 -1.13
C ASN A 6 -20.37 4.99 -2.46
N PHE A 7 -21.35 4.51 -3.21
CA PHE A 7 -21.73 4.94 -4.55
C PHE A 7 -23.23 5.27 -4.59
N LEU A 8 -23.54 6.51 -4.97
CA LEU A 8 -24.90 6.97 -5.25
C LEU A 8 -25.13 6.91 -6.76
N PRO A 9 -25.93 5.97 -7.27
CA PRO A 9 -26.26 5.90 -8.68
C PRO A 9 -27.15 7.09 -9.09
N LEU A 10 -27.14 7.44 -10.36
CA LEU A 10 -28.21 8.24 -10.94
C LEU A 10 -29.51 7.42 -10.97
N VAL A 11 -30.66 8.09 -10.80
CA VAL A 11 -31.98 7.46 -10.91
C VAL A 11 -32.22 6.98 -12.34
N ASN A 12 -31.92 7.84 -13.32
CA ASN A 12 -31.93 7.48 -14.73
C ASN A 12 -30.50 7.24 -15.24
N GLN A 13 -30.33 6.17 -15.98
CA GLN A 13 -29.04 5.74 -16.54
C GLN A 13 -28.94 5.96 -18.04
N ASP A 14 -30.09 6.07 -18.71
CA ASP A 14 -30.19 6.28 -20.15
C ASP A 14 -30.73 7.68 -20.43
N PHE A 15 -29.84 8.58 -20.84
CA PHE A 15 -30.17 9.96 -21.14
C PHE A 15 -29.27 10.46 -22.27
N GLN A 16 -29.77 11.48 -22.97
CA GLN A 16 -29.03 12.16 -24.03
C GLN A 16 -28.28 13.35 -23.45
N ILE A 17 -27.05 13.55 -23.93
CA ILE A 17 -26.17 14.63 -23.51
C ILE A 17 -26.05 15.60 -24.68
N PRO A 18 -26.48 16.87 -24.54
CA PRO A 18 -26.20 17.88 -25.54
C PRO A 18 -24.69 18.17 -25.53
N ILE A 19 -24.07 18.07 -26.71
CA ILE A 19 -22.65 18.39 -26.91
C ILE A 19 -22.48 19.34 -28.08
N PHE A 20 -21.55 20.26 -27.91
CA PHE A 20 -21.08 21.16 -28.97
C PHE A 20 -19.67 20.72 -29.30
N THR A 21 -19.38 20.41 -30.56
CA THR A 21 -18.11 19.80 -30.97
C THR A 21 -17.44 20.57 -32.09
N LYS A 22 -16.11 20.68 -32.04
CA LYS A 22 -15.27 21.22 -33.10
C LYS A 22 -14.17 20.22 -33.43
N GLU A 23 -14.05 19.81 -34.68
CA GLU A 23 -13.01 18.88 -35.12
C GLU A 23 -11.63 19.56 -35.01
N CYS A 24 -10.65 18.84 -34.46
CA CYS A 24 -9.30 19.36 -34.24
C CYS A 24 -8.25 18.51 -34.95
N SER A 25 -7.21 19.18 -35.47
CA SER A 25 -6.03 18.53 -36.02
C SER A 25 -5.18 17.90 -34.90
N ASP A 26 -4.55 16.76 -35.19
CA ASP A 26 -3.69 16.05 -34.25
C ASP A 26 -2.53 16.96 -33.80
N GLY A 27 -2.40 17.22 -32.49
CA GLY A 27 -1.25 17.93 -31.91
C GLY A 27 -1.44 19.37 -31.41
N SER A 28 -2.63 19.98 -31.51
CA SER A 28 -2.88 21.29 -30.84
C SER A 28 -2.95 21.10 -29.31
N LEU A 29 -2.34 21.99 -28.50
CA LEU A 29 -2.25 21.80 -27.04
C LEU A 29 -3.19 22.71 -26.23
N GLU A 30 -3.86 23.66 -26.87
CA GLU A 30 -4.66 24.66 -26.18
C GLU A 30 -6.14 24.23 -26.15
N ASN A 31 -6.62 23.86 -24.97
CA ASN A 31 -8.04 23.83 -24.66
C ASN A 31 -8.36 25.08 -23.84
N ALA A 32 -9.45 25.78 -24.15
CA ALA A 32 -9.99 26.80 -23.25
C ALA A 32 -10.45 26.17 -21.91
N ASP A 33 -10.66 27.00 -20.88
CA ASP A 33 -10.98 26.57 -19.51
C ASP A 33 -12.28 25.71 -19.36
N ASP A 34 -13.08 25.62 -20.42
CA ASP A 34 -14.36 24.92 -20.51
C ASP A 34 -14.47 23.97 -21.72
N GLU A 35 -13.34 23.65 -22.37
CA GLU A 35 -13.28 22.73 -23.51
C GLU A 35 -12.56 21.43 -23.14
N PHE A 36 -13.15 20.32 -23.56
CA PHE A 36 -12.64 18.99 -23.26
C PHE A 36 -12.36 18.22 -24.55
N ARG A 37 -11.13 17.76 -24.71
CA ARG A 37 -10.76 16.96 -25.88
C ARG A 37 -11.16 15.50 -25.70
N TYR A 38 -11.94 15.00 -26.65
CA TYR A 38 -12.34 13.59 -26.71
C TYR A 38 -12.15 13.02 -28.11
N LYS A 39 -11.87 11.72 -28.16
CA LYS A 39 -11.91 10.96 -29.42
C LYS A 39 -13.33 10.42 -29.60
N LEU A 40 -14.04 10.87 -30.63
CA LEU A 40 -15.44 10.51 -30.93
C LEU A 40 -15.52 9.77 -32.28
N GLY A 41 -16.57 8.98 -32.48
CA GLY A 41 -16.77 8.11 -33.65
C GLY A 41 -16.43 6.63 -33.42
N GLU A 42 -16.63 5.82 -34.45
CA GLU A 42 -16.45 4.36 -34.40
C GLU A 42 -15.25 3.89 -35.25
N GLY A 43 -14.58 2.81 -34.77
CA GLY A 43 -13.50 2.15 -35.51
C GLY A 43 -12.36 3.06 -35.93
N GLU A 44 -11.98 2.97 -37.20
CA GLU A 44 -10.91 3.74 -37.84
C GLU A 44 -11.28 5.21 -38.09
N HIS A 45 -12.57 5.57 -38.00
CA HIS A 45 -13.05 6.95 -38.20
C HIS A 45 -13.04 7.80 -36.93
N ARG A 46 -12.40 7.32 -35.86
CA ARG A 46 -12.28 8.06 -34.60
C ARG A 46 -11.41 9.30 -34.77
N LYS A 47 -12.01 10.48 -34.64
CA LYS A 47 -11.33 11.78 -34.71
C LYS A 47 -11.33 12.50 -33.37
N PHE A 48 -10.39 13.44 -33.19
CA PHE A 48 -10.37 14.30 -32.02
C PHE A 48 -11.33 15.49 -32.21
N PHE A 49 -12.13 15.72 -31.18
CA PHE A 49 -13.02 16.87 -31.09
C PHE A 49 -12.74 17.59 -29.79
N ASP A 50 -12.71 18.93 -29.85
CA ASP A 50 -12.93 19.75 -28.67
C ASP A 50 -14.44 19.78 -28.41
N VAL A 51 -14.82 19.47 -27.17
CA VAL A 51 -16.20 19.30 -26.73
C VAL A 51 -16.53 20.32 -25.66
N SER A 52 -17.64 21.03 -25.83
CA SER A 52 -18.27 21.90 -24.84
C SER A 52 -19.67 21.37 -24.50
N PHE A 53 -20.13 21.62 -23.27
CA PHE A 53 -21.50 21.33 -22.83
C PHE A 53 -22.41 22.57 -22.87
N SER A 54 -21.87 23.68 -23.35
CA SER A 54 -22.56 24.96 -23.58
C SER A 54 -22.31 25.42 -25.02
N GLU A 55 -23.27 26.16 -25.57
CA GLU A 55 -23.18 26.67 -26.94
C GLU A 55 -21.96 27.57 -27.13
N LYS A 56 -21.26 27.38 -28.25
CA LYS A 56 -20.04 28.12 -28.59
C LYS A 56 -19.96 28.39 -30.08
N GLU A 57 -19.46 29.56 -30.42
CA GLU A 57 -19.24 29.96 -31.81
C GLU A 57 -18.25 29.01 -32.51
N GLY A 58 -18.61 28.52 -33.68
CA GLY A 58 -17.79 27.60 -34.47
C GLY A 58 -17.82 26.13 -34.01
N PHE A 59 -18.68 25.77 -33.06
CA PHE A 59 -18.94 24.37 -32.66
C PHE A 59 -20.26 23.88 -33.27
N ASN A 60 -20.30 22.62 -33.68
CA ASN A 60 -21.50 21.94 -34.18
C ASN A 60 -22.26 21.30 -33.02
N THR A 61 -23.57 21.54 -32.97
CA THR A 61 -24.47 20.96 -31.97
C THR A 61 -24.86 19.53 -32.34
N SER A 62 -24.80 18.62 -31.37
CA SER A 62 -25.28 17.24 -31.49
C SER A 62 -25.69 16.68 -30.12
N HIS A 63 -26.22 15.46 -30.10
CA HIS A 63 -26.53 14.73 -28.88
C HIS A 63 -25.78 13.41 -28.89
N ILE A 64 -25.36 12.97 -27.70
CA ILE A 64 -24.70 11.69 -27.50
C ILE A 64 -25.37 10.95 -26.34
N GLY A 65 -25.62 9.66 -26.50
CA GLY A 65 -26.15 8.81 -25.44
C GLY A 65 -25.15 8.63 -24.29
N ALA A 66 -25.66 8.49 -23.06
CA ALA A 66 -24.85 8.38 -21.85
C ALA A 66 -23.78 7.26 -21.89
N PHE A 67 -24.02 6.17 -22.63
CA PHE A 67 -23.09 5.04 -22.71
C PHE A 67 -22.09 5.10 -23.88
N GLU A 68 -22.26 6.01 -24.83
CA GLU A 68 -21.38 6.10 -26.01
C GLU A 68 -19.97 6.55 -25.63
N ASN A 69 -19.82 7.41 -24.61
CA ASN A 69 -18.52 7.79 -24.06
C ASN A 69 -18.56 7.99 -22.54
N LEU A 70 -18.16 6.96 -21.80
CA LEU A 70 -18.21 6.96 -20.33
C LEU A 70 -17.42 8.11 -19.68
N ASN A 71 -16.32 8.57 -20.29
CA ASN A 71 -15.49 9.64 -19.73
C ASN A 71 -16.12 11.02 -19.97
N LEU A 72 -16.72 11.22 -21.13
CA LEU A 72 -17.52 12.41 -21.46
C LEU A 72 -18.74 12.49 -20.55
N THR A 73 -19.48 11.39 -20.36
CA THR A 73 -20.63 11.36 -19.46
C THR A 73 -20.26 11.67 -18.01
N LYS A 74 -19.16 11.10 -17.51
CA LYS A 74 -18.62 11.46 -16.17
C LYS A 74 -18.25 12.95 -16.06
N GLN A 75 -17.77 13.56 -17.15
CA GLN A 75 -17.45 14.99 -17.16
C GLN A 75 -18.73 15.82 -17.20
N PHE A 76 -19.71 15.44 -18.01
CA PHE A 76 -21.02 16.08 -18.10
C PHE A 76 -21.72 16.14 -16.74
N ILE A 77 -21.85 15.00 -16.04
CA ILE A 77 -22.53 14.95 -14.74
C ILE A 77 -21.79 15.77 -13.66
N LEU A 78 -20.46 15.87 -13.74
CA LEU A 78 -19.67 16.73 -12.85
C LEU A 78 -19.95 18.21 -13.15
N ASN A 79 -19.99 18.59 -14.42
CA ASN A 79 -20.30 19.97 -14.81
C ASN A 79 -21.72 20.34 -14.37
N LYS A 80 -22.72 19.47 -14.58
CA LYS A 80 -24.09 19.71 -14.10
C LYS A 80 -24.20 19.78 -12.58
N LEU A 81 -23.40 19.02 -11.84
CA LEU A 81 -23.29 19.20 -10.39
C LEU A 81 -22.74 20.58 -10.03
N ILE A 82 -21.66 21.03 -10.68
CA ILE A 82 -21.06 22.34 -10.41
C ILE A 82 -22.04 23.47 -10.75
N GLU A 83 -22.65 23.44 -11.94
CA GLU A 83 -23.68 24.41 -12.36
C GLU A 83 -24.83 24.46 -11.34
N ARG A 84 -25.32 23.29 -10.89
CA ARG A 84 -26.41 23.22 -9.91
C ARG A 84 -26.02 23.84 -8.56
N LEU A 85 -24.77 23.68 -8.14
CA LEU A 85 -24.26 24.23 -6.89
C LEU A 85 -24.00 25.74 -6.97
N GLU A 86 -23.55 26.25 -8.11
CA GLU A 86 -23.33 27.68 -8.35
C GLU A 86 -24.64 28.48 -8.28
N HIS A 87 -25.72 27.92 -8.85
CA HIS A 87 -27.06 28.50 -8.80
C HIS A 87 -27.83 28.14 -7.51
N GLY A 88 -27.23 27.35 -6.63
CA GLY A 88 -27.86 26.83 -5.43
C GLY A 88 -27.65 27.70 -4.18
N GLU A 89 -28.42 27.36 -3.14
CA GLU A 89 -28.32 27.98 -1.81
C GLU A 89 -27.13 27.47 -0.99
N LEU A 90 -26.59 26.29 -1.33
CA LEU A 90 -25.47 25.70 -0.60
C LEU A 90 -24.16 26.42 -0.94
N LYS A 91 -23.52 27.05 0.05
CA LYS A 91 -22.27 27.81 -0.13
C LYS A 91 -21.02 27.07 0.33
N ASP A 92 -21.16 26.08 1.22
CA ASP A 92 -20.05 25.35 1.84
C ASP A 92 -19.52 24.21 0.95
N TRP A 93 -19.03 24.55 -0.24
CA TRP A 93 -18.43 23.60 -1.18
C TRP A 93 -17.28 24.23 -1.97
N ARG A 94 -16.47 23.39 -2.64
CA ARG A 94 -15.34 23.84 -3.47
C ARG A 94 -15.26 23.08 -4.77
N LYS A 95 -15.00 23.82 -5.85
CA LYS A 95 -14.68 23.27 -7.17
C LYS A 95 -13.36 22.48 -7.13
N PRO A 96 -13.16 21.54 -8.07
CA PRO A 96 -11.92 20.78 -8.13
C PRO A 96 -10.69 21.69 -8.32
N LYS A 97 -9.62 21.44 -7.55
CA LYS A 97 -8.41 22.29 -7.53
C LYS A 97 -7.49 22.19 -8.76
N LYS A 98 -7.67 21.18 -9.61
CA LYS A 98 -6.84 20.88 -10.79
C LYS A 98 -7.72 20.32 -11.90
N THR A 99 -7.37 20.56 -13.16
CA THR A 99 -8.02 19.97 -14.37
C THR A 99 -8.13 18.44 -14.31
N PHE A 100 -7.21 17.76 -13.60
CA PHE A 100 -7.23 16.30 -13.42
C PHE A 100 -7.98 15.81 -12.18
N SER A 101 -8.26 16.69 -11.21
CA SER A 101 -9.07 16.33 -10.04
C SER A 101 -10.53 16.39 -10.46
N ARG A 102 -11.24 15.26 -10.41
CA ARG A 102 -12.66 15.18 -10.76
C ARG A 102 -13.49 14.96 -9.50
N GLU A 103 -13.36 15.84 -8.51
CA GLU A 103 -14.16 15.74 -7.28
C GLU A 103 -14.57 17.11 -6.76
N VAL A 104 -15.81 17.20 -6.27
CA VAL A 104 -16.37 18.36 -5.58
C VAL A 104 -16.28 18.10 -4.08
N ASP A 105 -15.67 19.04 -3.35
CA ASP A 105 -15.54 18.96 -1.90
C ASP A 105 -16.71 19.70 -1.24
N PHE A 106 -17.42 19.05 -0.33
CA PHE A 106 -18.43 19.66 0.53
C PHE A 106 -17.89 19.78 1.94
N ILE A 107 -17.91 20.99 2.52
CA ILE A 107 -17.47 21.22 3.89
C ILE A 107 -18.66 20.90 4.80
N VAL A 108 -18.57 19.78 5.53
CA VAL A 108 -19.66 19.33 6.40
C VAL A 108 -19.48 19.75 7.85
N ASP A 109 -18.24 20.03 8.25
CA ASP A 109 -17.92 20.57 9.57
C ASP A 109 -16.57 21.32 9.54
N MET A 110 -16.43 22.35 10.37
CA MET A 110 -15.22 23.17 10.49
C MET A 110 -14.65 23.08 11.90
N HIS A 111 -13.35 22.82 11.99
CA HIS A 111 -12.61 22.72 13.23
C HIS A 111 -11.39 23.62 13.19
N LYS A 112 -10.83 23.93 14.37
CA LYS A 112 -9.57 24.67 14.47
C LYS A 112 -8.44 23.96 13.73
N GLU A 113 -8.40 22.64 13.80
CA GLU A 113 -7.36 21.79 13.21
C GLU A 113 -7.56 21.57 11.70
N GLY A 114 -8.71 21.92 11.14
CA GLY A 114 -9.03 21.68 9.72
C GLY A 114 -10.51 21.40 9.48
N GLU A 115 -10.80 20.79 8.35
CA GLU A 115 -12.16 20.67 7.81
C GLU A 115 -12.54 19.21 7.62
N THR A 116 -13.76 18.87 8.02
CA THR A 116 -14.38 17.60 7.67
C THR A 116 -15.08 17.78 6.33
N LEU A 117 -14.68 16.96 5.35
CA LEU A 117 -15.17 17.02 3.98
C LEU A 117 -15.94 15.74 3.63
N VAL A 118 -16.97 15.91 2.80
CA VAL A 118 -17.54 14.83 1.99
C VAL A 118 -17.30 15.18 0.53
N CYS A 119 -16.62 14.31 -0.19
CA CYS A 119 -16.25 14.49 -1.59
C CYS A 119 -17.19 13.68 -2.49
N LEU A 120 -17.69 14.30 -3.57
CA LEU A 120 -18.39 13.61 -4.65
C LEU A 120 -17.50 13.50 -5.87
N SER A 121 -17.28 12.29 -6.37
CA SER A 121 -16.54 12.06 -7.62
C SER A 121 -17.40 11.28 -8.62
N PRO A 122 -17.57 11.75 -9.87
CA PRO A 122 -18.31 11.02 -10.89
C PRO A 122 -17.65 9.65 -11.14
N TYR A 123 -18.47 8.63 -11.29
CA TYR A 123 -18.04 7.26 -11.46
C TYR A 123 -19.03 6.46 -12.31
N TYR A 124 -18.51 5.42 -12.96
CA TYR A 124 -19.28 4.44 -13.69
C TYR A 124 -19.00 3.07 -13.08
N LEU A 125 -19.98 2.51 -12.39
CA LEU A 125 -19.93 1.17 -11.82
C LEU A 125 -20.23 0.16 -12.92
N SER A 126 -19.18 -0.40 -13.51
CA SER A 126 -19.27 -1.29 -14.68
C SER A 126 -20.08 -2.57 -14.38
N ALA A 127 -19.94 -3.14 -13.18
CA ALA A 127 -20.66 -4.37 -12.79
C ALA A 127 -22.19 -4.23 -12.87
N LYS A 128 -22.70 -3.01 -12.66
CA LYS A 128 -24.13 -2.70 -12.71
C LYS A 128 -24.53 -1.82 -13.89
N LYS A 129 -23.57 -1.41 -14.73
CA LYS A 129 -23.74 -0.43 -15.81
C LYS A 129 -24.40 0.87 -15.32
N GLN A 130 -23.95 1.40 -14.18
CA GLN A 130 -24.53 2.58 -13.54
C GLN A 130 -23.55 3.75 -13.47
N PHE A 131 -23.94 4.92 -13.97
CA PHE A 131 -23.37 6.22 -13.65
C PHE A 131 -23.86 6.74 -12.31
N GLY A 132 -23.04 7.57 -11.67
CA GLY A 132 -23.35 8.20 -10.39
C GLY A 132 -22.12 8.83 -9.74
N PHE A 133 -22.13 8.94 -8.42
CA PHE A 133 -21.06 9.55 -7.65
C PHE A 133 -20.55 8.63 -6.54
N ILE A 134 -19.22 8.51 -6.43
CA ILE A 134 -18.57 8.01 -5.22
C ILE A 134 -18.67 9.09 -4.15
N VAL A 135 -19.11 8.71 -2.95
CA VAL A 135 -19.23 9.59 -1.77
C VAL A 135 -18.13 9.23 -0.78
N GLN A 136 -17.19 10.13 -0.54
CA GLN A 136 -16.04 9.85 0.32
C GLN A 136 -15.91 10.87 1.46
N HIS A 137 -15.84 10.40 2.70
CA HIS A 137 -15.39 11.22 3.82
C HIS A 137 -13.87 11.45 3.79
N ARG A 138 -13.43 12.69 4.01
CA ARG A 138 -12.02 13.07 4.15
C ARG A 138 -11.86 14.18 5.19
N PHE A 139 -10.91 14.04 6.10
CA PHE A 139 -10.47 15.15 6.95
C PHE A 139 -9.27 15.84 6.29
N LYS A 140 -9.35 17.17 6.14
CA LYS A 140 -8.28 17.99 5.58
C LYS A 140 -7.75 18.92 6.66
N ALA A 141 -6.54 18.65 7.13
CA ALA A 141 -5.89 19.49 8.13
C ALA A 141 -5.64 20.91 7.57
N ALA A 142 -5.72 21.91 8.45
CA ALA A 142 -5.38 23.29 8.13
C ALA A 142 -3.91 23.42 7.69
N GLN A 143 -3.58 24.46 6.92
CA GLN A 143 -2.22 24.68 6.48
C GLN A 143 -1.29 24.89 7.69
N GLY A 144 -0.17 24.17 7.73
CA GLY A 144 0.76 24.21 8.86
C GLY A 144 0.32 23.42 10.11
N GLN A 145 -0.87 22.80 10.10
CA GLN A 145 -1.35 22.00 11.21
C GLN A 145 -0.45 20.77 11.43
N ILE A 146 0.15 20.69 12.62
CA ILE A 146 0.93 19.52 13.03
C ILE A 146 -0.01 18.34 13.29
N PHE A 147 0.40 17.16 12.83
CA PHE A 147 -0.32 15.92 13.08
C PHE A 147 -0.32 15.59 14.58
N ASN A 148 -1.48 15.70 15.22
CA ASN A 148 -1.66 15.48 16.66
C ASN A 148 -2.82 14.49 16.92
N ARG A 149 -3.15 14.26 18.20
CA ARG A 149 -4.24 13.33 18.56
C ARG A 149 -5.61 13.81 18.10
N GLU A 150 -5.81 15.12 17.98
CA GLU A 150 -7.08 15.69 17.53
C GLU A 150 -7.27 15.52 16.03
N VAL A 151 -6.24 15.79 15.23
CA VAL A 151 -6.20 15.43 13.80
C VAL A 151 -6.45 13.93 13.60
N GLN A 152 -5.91 13.08 14.47
CA GLN A 152 -6.19 11.64 14.43
C GLN A 152 -7.65 11.29 14.75
N ARG A 153 -8.29 11.98 15.69
CA ARG A 153 -9.71 11.81 16.02
C ARG A 153 -10.60 12.26 14.86
N LEU A 154 -10.35 13.45 14.31
CA LEU A 154 -11.10 14.02 13.19
C LEU A 154 -10.92 13.22 11.89
N SER A 155 -9.74 12.64 11.66
CA SER A 155 -9.50 11.69 10.56
C SER A 155 -10.00 10.27 10.82
N LEU A 156 -10.75 10.04 11.90
CA LEU A 156 -11.32 8.76 12.34
C LEU A 156 -10.28 7.65 12.63
N SER A 157 -9.02 8.02 12.83
CA SER A 157 -7.99 7.09 13.31
C SER A 157 -8.19 6.74 14.78
N LEU A 158 -8.64 7.72 15.57
CA LEU A 158 -9.03 7.56 16.98
C LEU A 158 -10.53 7.78 17.19
N ASP A 159 -11.10 7.13 18.21
CA ASP A 159 -12.47 7.33 18.68
C ASP A 159 -12.59 8.62 19.50
N ALA A 160 -13.82 8.96 19.92
CA ALA A 160 -14.09 10.12 20.76
C ALA A 160 -13.37 10.11 22.13
N LYS A 161 -12.86 8.95 22.57
CA LYS A 161 -12.06 8.78 23.79
C LYS A 161 -10.55 8.71 23.50
N TYR A 162 -10.14 9.08 22.29
CA TYR A 162 -8.76 9.05 21.80
C TYR A 162 -8.08 7.68 21.86
N ARG A 163 -8.87 6.60 21.74
CA ARG A 163 -8.40 5.22 21.57
C ARG A 163 -8.51 4.82 20.10
N GLN A 164 -7.91 3.71 19.70
CA GLN A 164 -8.05 3.21 18.33
C GLN A 164 -9.53 3.08 17.91
N ASN A 165 -9.92 3.66 16.78
CA ASN A 165 -11.33 3.68 16.36
C ASN A 165 -11.82 2.30 15.86
N ARG A 166 -12.41 1.52 16.77
CA ARG A 166 -13.05 0.22 16.46
C ARG A 166 -14.34 0.37 15.64
N PHE A 167 -14.99 1.53 15.70
CA PHE A 167 -16.25 1.83 15.00
C PHE A 167 -16.04 2.57 13.67
N PHE A 168 -14.82 2.54 13.12
CA PHE A 168 -14.44 3.27 11.91
C PHE A 168 -15.41 3.12 10.73
N TYR A 169 -15.92 1.90 10.48
CA TYR A 169 -16.93 1.67 9.42
C TYR A 169 -18.28 2.30 9.76
N GLY A 170 -18.75 2.16 11.00
CA GLY A 170 -19.99 2.79 11.48
C GLY A 170 -19.93 4.31 11.46
N ASP A 171 -18.80 4.91 11.85
CA ASP A 171 -18.60 6.37 11.78
C ASP A 171 -18.63 6.87 10.34
N LYS A 172 -17.93 6.19 9.41
CA LYS A 172 -18.00 6.54 7.98
C LYS A 172 -19.42 6.42 7.44
N PHE A 173 -20.12 5.34 7.75
CA PHE A 173 -21.51 5.14 7.33
C PHE A 173 -22.42 6.25 7.85
N ARG A 174 -22.29 6.63 9.12
CA ARG A 174 -23.03 7.73 9.74
C ARG A 174 -22.76 9.07 9.05
N ILE A 175 -21.49 9.40 8.77
CA ILE A 175 -21.14 10.64 8.07
C ILE A 175 -21.73 10.65 6.65
N THR A 176 -21.61 9.54 5.92
CA THR A 176 -22.19 9.38 4.57
C THR A 176 -23.71 9.56 4.59
N ASN A 177 -24.43 8.90 5.50
CA ASN A 177 -25.88 9.03 5.58
C ASN A 177 -26.34 10.41 6.06
N ASN A 178 -25.58 11.05 6.96
CA ASN A 178 -25.84 12.43 7.36
C ASN A 178 -25.70 13.39 6.17
N PHE A 179 -24.71 13.17 5.31
CA PHE A 179 -24.57 13.94 4.07
C PHE A 179 -25.74 13.71 3.11
N ILE A 180 -26.09 12.44 2.86
CA ILE A 180 -27.22 12.05 1.99
C ILE A 180 -28.54 12.65 2.48
N SER A 181 -28.79 12.66 3.78
CA SER A 181 -30.05 13.17 4.34
C SER A 181 -30.13 14.70 4.43
N LYS A 182 -29.01 15.38 4.73
CA LYS A 182 -29.01 16.83 4.99
C LYS A 182 -28.56 17.69 3.82
N PHE A 183 -27.62 17.22 3.02
CA PHE A 183 -26.99 18.01 1.96
C PHE A 183 -27.52 17.64 0.59
N LEU A 184 -27.56 16.35 0.25
CA LEU A 184 -27.97 15.87 -1.07
C LEU A 184 -29.34 16.40 -1.55
N PRO A 185 -30.41 16.52 -0.72
CA PRO A 185 -31.70 17.02 -1.19
C PRO A 185 -31.65 18.42 -1.80
N LYS A 186 -30.66 19.24 -1.42
CA LYS A 186 -30.48 20.61 -1.91
C LYS A 186 -30.02 20.66 -3.38
N PHE A 187 -29.39 19.59 -3.88
CA PHE A 187 -28.78 19.56 -5.21
C PHE A 187 -28.96 18.23 -5.96
N LYS A 188 -29.75 17.28 -5.47
CA LYS A 188 -29.89 15.94 -6.07
C LYS A 188 -30.36 15.95 -7.54
N ASN A 189 -31.20 16.92 -7.91
CA ASN A 189 -31.64 17.14 -9.29
C ASN A 189 -30.61 18.03 -9.99
N LEU A 190 -29.80 17.43 -10.87
CA LEU A 190 -28.70 18.12 -11.56
C LEU A 190 -29.22 18.87 -12.78
N THR A 191 -30.01 18.19 -13.60
CA THR A 191 -30.70 18.73 -14.76
C THR A 191 -31.89 17.81 -15.11
N GLU A 192 -32.66 18.15 -16.14
CA GLU A 192 -33.78 17.32 -16.59
C GLU A 192 -33.30 15.90 -16.94
N GLY A 193 -33.97 14.89 -16.38
CA GLY A 193 -33.61 13.49 -16.58
C GLY A 193 -32.33 13.01 -15.86
N VAL A 194 -31.64 13.87 -15.10
CA VAL A 194 -30.40 13.53 -14.38
C VAL A 194 -30.55 13.86 -12.89
N GLU A 195 -30.96 12.86 -12.11
CA GLU A 195 -31.12 12.94 -10.66
C GLU A 195 -30.21 11.93 -9.95
N ILE A 196 -29.60 12.32 -8.83
CA ILE A 196 -28.81 11.45 -7.95
C ILE A 196 -29.75 10.71 -6.98
N SER A 197 -29.65 9.38 -6.92
CA SER A 197 -30.36 8.57 -5.92
C SER A 197 -29.90 8.89 -4.50
N SER A 198 -30.82 8.85 -3.54
CA SER A 198 -30.51 8.94 -2.10
C SER A 198 -30.08 7.60 -1.49
N GLU A 199 -29.99 6.54 -2.27
CA GLU A 199 -29.63 5.20 -1.79
C GLU A 199 -28.26 4.76 -2.29
N LEU A 200 -27.48 4.15 -1.39
CA LEU A 200 -26.21 3.54 -1.75
C LEU A 200 -26.46 2.26 -2.58
N SER A 201 -25.75 2.11 -3.69
CA SER A 201 -25.87 0.90 -4.51
C SER A 201 -25.31 -0.32 -3.79
N SER A 202 -26.12 -1.37 -3.64
CA SER A 202 -25.66 -2.67 -3.15
C SER A 202 -24.88 -3.42 -4.24
N ILE A 203 -24.06 -4.39 -3.87
CA ILE A 203 -23.43 -5.31 -4.81
C ILE A 203 -23.20 -6.66 -4.14
N SER A 204 -23.32 -7.73 -4.92
CA SER A 204 -23.00 -9.07 -4.43
C SER A 204 -21.51 -9.21 -4.17
N SER A 205 -21.18 -9.94 -3.11
CA SER A 205 -19.82 -10.31 -2.75
C SER A 205 -19.66 -11.82 -2.67
N THR A 206 -18.46 -12.28 -3.00
CA THR A 206 -17.96 -13.63 -2.76
C THR A 206 -16.96 -13.62 -1.60
N THR A 207 -16.54 -14.80 -1.16
CA THR A 207 -15.56 -14.95 -0.09
C THR A 207 -14.41 -15.81 -0.60
N LEU A 208 -13.20 -15.29 -0.45
CA LEU A 208 -11.96 -16.01 -0.75
C LEU A 208 -11.61 -16.97 0.40
N ASP A 209 -10.75 -17.95 0.10
CA ASP A 209 -10.31 -18.95 1.07
C ASP A 209 -9.52 -18.30 2.22
N ILE A 210 -9.66 -18.87 3.42
CA ILE A 210 -8.90 -18.44 4.60
C ILE A 210 -7.42 -18.78 4.37
N LYS A 211 -6.55 -17.82 4.72
CA LYS A 211 -5.09 -17.98 4.67
C LYS A 211 -4.65 -19.18 5.50
N LYS A 212 -3.86 -20.07 4.88
CA LYS A 212 -3.15 -21.15 5.58
C LYS A 212 -1.65 -20.92 5.55
N TYR A 213 -1.01 -21.21 6.67
CA TYR A 213 0.42 -20.99 6.89
C TYR A 213 1.17 -22.32 6.83
N ILE A 214 2.32 -22.34 6.18
CA ILE A 214 3.21 -23.49 6.11
C ILE A 214 4.39 -23.23 7.05
N VAL A 215 4.64 -24.13 8.00
CA VAL A 215 5.61 -23.99 9.10
C VAL A 215 6.40 -25.28 9.30
N GLY A 216 7.57 -25.19 9.93
CA GLY A 216 8.46 -26.33 10.18
C GLY A 216 8.73 -27.12 8.90
N ASN A 217 8.65 -28.45 9.00
CA ASN A 217 8.83 -29.38 7.89
C ASN A 217 7.58 -29.46 6.97
N GLY A 218 7.06 -28.32 6.52
CA GLY A 218 5.92 -28.24 5.59
C GLY A 218 4.53 -28.45 6.21
N ARG A 219 4.38 -28.33 7.53
CA ARG A 219 3.09 -28.51 8.21
C ARG A 219 2.17 -27.30 7.97
N VAL A 220 0.88 -27.56 7.78
CA VAL A 220 -0.13 -26.51 7.58
C VAL A 220 -0.74 -26.08 8.92
N ALA A 221 -0.85 -24.78 9.14
CA ALA A 221 -1.40 -24.16 10.34
C ALA A 221 -2.35 -22.99 10.01
N ASN A 222 -3.35 -22.76 10.86
CA ASN A 222 -4.28 -21.62 10.74
C ASN A 222 -3.83 -20.38 11.53
N SER A 223 -2.70 -20.45 12.23
CA SER A 223 -2.14 -19.37 13.02
C SER A 223 -0.62 -19.36 12.88
N GLN A 224 -0.06 -18.20 12.54
CA GLN A 224 1.40 -18.01 12.42
C GLN A 224 2.09 -18.31 13.75
N TYR A 225 1.63 -17.65 14.82
CA TYR A 225 2.26 -17.76 16.15
C TYR A 225 2.18 -19.19 16.69
N MET A 226 0.98 -19.78 16.73
CA MET A 226 0.82 -21.14 17.25
C MET A 226 1.45 -22.18 16.31
N GLY A 227 1.42 -21.93 15.00
CA GLY A 227 2.06 -22.77 14.00
C GLY A 227 3.56 -22.89 14.25
N ILE A 228 4.26 -21.78 14.39
CA ILE A 228 5.70 -21.78 14.69
C ILE A 228 5.96 -22.35 16.08
N LYS A 229 5.23 -21.90 17.11
CA LYS A 229 5.46 -22.36 18.49
C LYS A 229 5.41 -23.88 18.62
N ASN A 230 4.53 -24.54 17.85
CA ASN A 230 4.32 -25.98 17.93
C ASN A 230 5.22 -26.79 16.97
N ASN A 231 5.75 -26.16 15.91
CA ASN A 231 6.42 -26.89 14.80
C ASN A 231 7.81 -26.35 14.45
N GLY A 232 8.23 -25.23 15.04
CA GLY A 232 9.38 -24.44 14.62
C GLY A 232 9.11 -23.59 13.37
N PRO A 233 10.08 -22.72 13.00
CA PRO A 233 9.99 -21.93 11.78
C PRO A 233 10.15 -22.80 10.53
N PHE A 234 9.70 -22.29 9.38
CA PHE A 234 9.86 -22.98 8.09
C PHE A 234 11.33 -23.20 7.72
N GLU A 235 12.17 -22.16 7.81
CA GLU A 235 13.63 -22.27 7.63
C GLU A 235 14.36 -21.59 8.78
N ARG A 236 15.38 -22.27 9.32
CA ARG A 236 16.17 -21.76 10.45
C ARG A 236 17.28 -20.81 9.98
N VAL A 237 17.80 -20.04 10.93
CA VAL A 237 19.02 -19.25 10.72
C VAL A 237 20.21 -20.20 10.70
N ASN A 238 21.09 -20.07 9.70
CA ASN A 238 22.33 -20.83 9.58
C ASN A 238 23.51 -20.04 10.15
N GLY A 239 24.45 -20.73 10.81
CA GLY A 239 25.68 -20.15 11.34
C GLY A 239 25.54 -19.51 12.73
N GLU A 240 26.68 -19.15 13.33
CA GLU A 240 26.73 -18.53 14.66
C GLU A 240 26.26 -17.07 14.60
N VAL A 241 25.36 -16.69 15.51
CA VAL A 241 24.83 -15.33 15.63
C VAL A 241 25.51 -14.59 16.77
N LYS A 242 25.97 -13.36 16.51
CA LYS A 242 26.46 -12.44 17.54
C LYS A 242 25.52 -11.25 17.68
N PHE A 243 25.21 -10.89 18.92
CA PHE A 243 24.31 -9.79 19.24
C PHE A 243 25.08 -8.63 19.85
N LEU A 244 24.88 -7.42 19.33
CA LEU A 244 25.39 -6.19 19.93
C LEU A 244 24.23 -5.35 20.48
N PHE A 245 24.17 -5.18 21.79
CA PHE A 245 23.20 -4.29 22.44
C PHE A 245 23.82 -2.91 22.61
N ALA A 246 23.37 -1.93 21.82
CA ALA A 246 23.86 -0.55 21.84
C ALA A 246 22.82 0.37 22.49
N PHE A 247 23.15 0.95 23.64
CA PHE A 247 22.21 1.77 24.42
C PHE A 247 22.92 2.84 25.25
N PRO A 248 22.29 4.01 25.47
CA PRO A 248 22.75 4.94 26.49
C PRO A 248 22.49 4.39 27.89
N GLU A 249 23.28 4.85 28.87
CA GLU A 249 23.29 4.29 30.23
C GLU A 249 21.90 4.27 30.90
N ASN A 250 21.10 5.30 30.66
CA ASN A 250 19.73 5.41 31.17
C ASN A 250 18.76 4.35 30.60
N LEU A 251 19.11 3.65 29.52
CA LEU A 251 18.32 2.58 28.91
C LEU A 251 18.82 1.17 29.23
N ARG A 252 19.85 1.03 30.08
CA ARG A 252 20.40 -0.28 30.49
C ARG A 252 19.33 -1.25 30.99
N HIS A 253 18.35 -0.76 31.76
CA HIS A 253 17.24 -1.58 32.26
C HIS A 253 16.36 -2.14 31.14
N LEU A 254 16.01 -1.31 30.15
CA LEU A 254 15.23 -1.75 28.99
C LEU A 254 16.01 -2.76 28.16
N ALA A 255 17.31 -2.54 27.95
CA ALA A 255 18.18 -3.48 27.25
C ALA A 255 18.24 -4.84 27.95
N ARG A 256 18.33 -4.84 29.28
CA ARG A 256 18.28 -6.06 30.09
C ARG A 256 16.93 -6.78 29.97
N ASP A 257 15.82 -6.06 30.04
CA ASP A 257 14.49 -6.67 29.92
C ASP A 257 14.27 -7.28 28.52
N VAL A 258 14.74 -6.61 27.47
CA VAL A 258 14.72 -7.16 26.11
C VAL A 258 15.60 -8.40 26.02
N TYR A 259 16.83 -8.38 26.54
CA TYR A 259 17.69 -9.58 26.58
C TYR A 259 17.00 -10.74 27.30
N LEU A 260 16.43 -10.51 28.49
CA LEU A 260 15.75 -11.56 29.25
C LEU A 260 14.49 -12.07 28.54
N GLY A 261 13.78 -11.20 27.82
CA GLY A 261 12.64 -11.57 27.00
C GLY A 261 13.03 -12.40 25.78
N LEU A 262 14.07 -12.00 25.06
CA LEU A 262 14.62 -12.75 23.92
C LEU A 262 15.22 -14.09 24.36
N TYR A 263 15.80 -14.15 25.57
CA TYR A 263 16.27 -15.39 26.17
C TYR A 263 15.13 -16.33 26.60
N GLY A 264 13.91 -15.81 26.82
CA GLY A 264 12.75 -16.59 27.28
C GLY A 264 12.57 -16.64 28.80
N LYS A 265 13.37 -15.89 29.57
CA LYS A 265 13.24 -15.77 31.03
C LYS A 265 12.16 -14.78 31.45
N LEU A 266 11.94 -13.75 30.64
CA LEU A 266 10.88 -12.76 30.85
C LEU A 266 9.76 -13.00 29.84
N PHE A 267 8.50 -12.92 30.29
CA PHE A 267 7.31 -13.10 29.44
C PHE A 267 7.17 -14.48 28.78
N HIS A 268 7.74 -15.55 29.35
CA HIS A 268 7.74 -16.91 28.79
C HIS A 268 6.35 -17.38 28.28
N GLY A 269 5.28 -17.06 29.01
CA GLY A 269 3.91 -17.41 28.60
C GLY A 269 3.43 -16.74 27.30
N MET A 270 3.97 -15.57 26.97
CA MET A 270 3.66 -14.81 25.73
C MET A 270 4.69 -15.03 24.63
N PHE A 271 5.92 -15.35 24.99
CA PHE A 271 7.00 -15.64 24.05
C PHE A 271 8.02 -16.56 24.73
N PRO A 272 8.25 -17.78 24.22
CA PRO A 272 9.11 -18.74 24.90
C PRO A 272 10.60 -18.39 24.81
N GLY A 273 10.99 -17.45 23.93
CA GLY A 273 12.38 -17.06 23.67
C GLY A 273 12.80 -17.36 22.24
N LEU A 274 13.90 -16.75 21.79
CA LEU A 274 14.48 -16.94 20.45
C LEU A 274 14.88 -18.40 20.20
N ASN A 275 15.47 -19.04 21.21
CA ASN A 275 15.93 -20.42 21.10
C ASN A 275 14.76 -21.38 20.89
N ASP A 276 13.73 -21.29 21.74
CA ASP A 276 12.62 -22.23 21.72
C ASP A 276 11.63 -21.97 20.59
N MET A 277 11.42 -20.69 20.23
CA MET A 277 10.50 -20.32 19.13
C MET A 277 11.14 -20.54 17.76
N PHE A 278 12.41 -20.17 17.60
CA PHE A 278 13.03 -20.01 16.28
C PHE A 278 14.33 -20.80 16.09
N GLY A 279 14.82 -21.47 17.13
CA GLY A 279 16.11 -22.17 17.09
C GLY A 279 17.32 -21.23 17.06
N VAL A 280 17.15 -19.95 17.42
CA VAL A 280 18.26 -18.98 17.46
C VAL A 280 18.82 -18.90 18.88
N HIS A 281 20.04 -19.40 19.06
CA HIS A 281 20.69 -19.42 20.37
C HIS A 281 21.13 -18.01 20.79
N ILE A 282 20.71 -17.59 21.99
CA ILE A 282 21.15 -16.34 22.63
C ILE A 282 21.62 -16.65 24.06
N SER A 283 22.83 -16.23 24.40
CA SER A 283 23.44 -16.43 25.71
C SER A 283 24.42 -15.30 26.04
N LYS A 284 25.03 -15.36 27.23
CA LYS A 284 26.07 -14.40 27.60
C LYS A 284 27.34 -14.52 26.76
N HIS A 285 27.56 -15.66 26.08
CA HIS A 285 28.77 -15.90 25.29
C HIS A 285 28.74 -15.22 23.92
N ASN A 286 27.56 -15.01 23.35
CA ASN A 286 27.38 -14.41 22.03
C ASN A 286 26.66 -13.05 22.07
N VAL A 287 26.57 -12.44 23.25
CA VAL A 287 26.00 -11.11 23.47
C VAL A 287 27.07 -10.16 23.99
N THR A 288 27.30 -9.08 23.25
CA THR A 288 28.13 -7.95 23.64
C THR A 288 27.24 -6.73 23.86
N HIS A 289 27.63 -5.82 24.76
CA HIS A 289 26.95 -4.55 24.92
C HIS A 289 27.93 -3.39 24.71
N HIS A 290 27.40 -2.27 24.24
CA HIS A 290 28.14 -1.02 24.04
C HIS A 290 27.32 0.13 24.61
N VAL A 291 27.88 0.80 25.62
CA VAL A 291 27.24 1.97 26.22
C VAL A 291 27.66 3.20 25.42
N ILE A 292 26.68 3.84 24.78
CA ILE A 292 26.91 5.06 24.00
C ILE A 292 26.58 6.29 24.84
N PRO A 293 27.33 7.40 24.74
CA PRO A 293 26.98 8.64 25.43
C PRO A 293 25.66 9.22 24.93
N ASP A 294 25.51 9.33 23.62
CA ASP A 294 24.32 9.80 22.92
C ASP A 294 24.25 9.22 21.48
N PHE A 295 23.30 9.70 20.69
CA PHE A 295 23.09 9.31 19.29
C PHE A 295 23.49 10.43 18.31
N ASP A 296 24.54 11.19 18.64
CA ASP A 296 25.21 12.03 17.65
C ASP A 296 25.96 11.17 16.61
N THR A 297 26.60 11.82 15.63
CA THR A 297 27.37 11.12 14.59
C THR A 297 28.47 10.24 15.19
N ASN A 298 29.21 10.74 16.19
CA ASN A 298 30.31 9.99 16.80
C ASN A 298 29.78 8.75 17.55
N GLY A 299 28.71 8.91 18.32
CA GLY A 299 28.03 7.82 19.02
C GLY A 299 27.60 6.73 18.06
N ILE A 300 26.99 7.09 16.94
CA ILE A 300 26.59 6.15 15.87
C ILE A 300 27.81 5.46 15.25
N ASP A 301 28.89 6.18 14.99
CA ASP A 301 30.13 5.62 14.42
C ASP A 301 30.80 4.62 15.37
N THR A 302 30.74 4.84 16.69
CA THR A 302 31.24 3.83 17.65
C THR A 302 30.45 2.53 17.61
N ILE A 303 29.13 2.58 17.35
CA ILE A 303 28.31 1.37 17.18
C ILE A 303 28.80 0.60 15.95
N ASP A 304 29.06 1.30 14.85
CA ASP A 304 29.55 0.72 13.60
C ASP A 304 30.92 0.06 13.78
N ALA A 305 31.84 0.72 14.48
CA ALA A 305 33.17 0.18 14.78
C ALA A 305 33.12 -1.12 15.60
N VAL A 306 32.29 -1.17 16.66
CA VAL A 306 32.13 -2.38 17.49
C VAL A 306 31.44 -3.50 16.69
N ALA A 307 30.46 -3.17 15.85
CA ALA A 307 29.79 -4.15 15.00
C ALA A 307 30.78 -4.80 14.01
N LYS A 308 31.62 -4.00 13.34
CA LYS A 308 32.70 -4.49 12.45
C LYS A 308 33.69 -5.39 13.19
N GLN A 309 34.08 -5.02 14.41
CA GLN A 309 34.95 -5.85 15.24
C GLN A 309 34.32 -7.22 15.54
N LEU A 310 33.00 -7.27 15.81
CA LEU A 310 32.28 -8.52 16.05
C LEU A 310 32.15 -9.37 14.79
N GLN A 311 31.99 -8.77 13.62
CA GLN A 311 31.94 -9.47 12.33
C GLN A 311 33.27 -10.19 12.05
N GLY A 312 34.39 -9.53 12.35
CA GLY A 312 35.71 -10.05 11.99
C GLY A 312 35.82 -10.23 10.46
N ALA A 313 36.56 -11.24 10.01
CA ALA A 313 36.75 -11.50 8.59
C ALA A 313 35.60 -12.30 7.93
N GLU A 314 34.80 -13.03 8.70
CA GLU A 314 33.92 -14.09 8.14
C GLU A 314 32.49 -14.15 8.72
N ASN A 315 32.14 -13.44 9.81
CA ASN A 315 30.81 -13.57 10.43
C ASN A 315 29.78 -12.56 9.87
N ASN A 316 28.89 -13.07 8.99
CA ASN A 316 27.80 -12.31 8.37
C ASN A 316 26.48 -12.28 9.17
N ASN A 317 26.49 -12.73 10.42
CA ASN A 317 25.33 -12.85 11.32
C ASN A 317 25.51 -12.01 12.61
N VAL A 318 26.07 -10.81 12.46
CA VAL A 318 26.09 -9.81 13.53
C VAL A 318 24.82 -8.97 13.46
N ILE A 319 24.06 -8.91 14.55
CA ILE A 319 22.87 -8.05 14.67
C ILE A 319 22.98 -7.06 15.82
N VAL A 320 22.81 -5.79 15.50
CA VAL A 320 22.81 -4.67 16.43
C VAL A 320 21.38 -4.37 16.89
N LEU A 321 21.14 -4.46 18.20
CA LEU A 321 19.93 -4.00 18.87
C LEU A 321 20.20 -2.61 19.44
N ALA A 322 19.72 -1.57 18.75
CA ALA A 322 19.94 -0.16 19.11
C ALA A 322 18.74 0.42 19.88
N PHE A 323 18.96 0.89 21.10
CA PHE A 323 17.90 1.39 22.00
C PHE A 323 17.81 2.92 21.95
N LEU A 324 16.75 3.44 21.34
CA LEU A 324 16.56 4.87 21.11
C LEU A 324 15.76 5.51 22.27
N PRO A 325 16.27 6.58 22.93
CA PRO A 325 15.61 7.21 24.06
C PRO A 325 14.41 8.04 23.64
N SER A 326 13.46 8.25 24.57
CA SER A 326 12.27 9.08 24.36
C SER A 326 12.56 10.58 24.31
N SER A 327 13.79 11.00 24.61
CA SER A 327 14.22 12.40 24.49
C SER A 327 14.40 12.84 23.05
N LEU A 328 14.57 11.92 22.11
CA LEU A 328 14.67 12.24 20.68
C LEU A 328 13.30 12.67 20.15
N SER A 329 13.23 13.83 19.52
CA SER A 329 12.05 14.20 18.73
C SER A 329 11.81 13.19 17.60
N GLU A 330 10.59 13.17 17.05
CA GLU A 330 10.24 12.24 15.97
C GLU A 330 11.12 12.42 14.72
N GLU A 331 11.58 13.64 14.42
CA GLU A 331 12.49 13.90 13.30
C GLU A 331 13.93 13.45 13.61
N GLU A 332 14.44 13.71 14.82
CA GLU A 332 15.75 13.20 15.25
C GLU A 332 15.76 11.67 15.28
N ASN A 333 14.70 11.05 15.80
CA ASN A 333 14.55 9.60 15.81
C ASN A 333 14.63 9.02 14.39
N LYS A 334 13.93 9.62 13.41
CA LYS A 334 14.03 9.20 12.00
C LYS A 334 15.44 9.35 11.45
N LYS A 335 16.17 10.42 11.80
CA LYS A 335 17.55 10.65 11.37
C LYS A 335 18.50 9.59 11.94
N VAL A 336 18.50 9.41 13.27
CA VAL A 336 19.32 8.41 13.98
C VAL A 336 19.03 7.00 13.46
N TYR A 337 17.75 6.64 13.38
CA TYR A 337 17.30 5.35 12.87
C TYR A 337 17.81 5.08 11.45
N SER A 338 17.72 6.08 10.57
CA SER A 338 18.13 5.92 9.17
C SER A 338 19.66 5.87 9.04
N HIS A 339 20.41 6.54 9.94
CA HIS A 339 21.86 6.55 9.92
C HIS A 339 22.44 5.21 10.38
N ILE A 340 21.95 4.67 11.51
CA ILE A 340 22.33 3.32 11.97
C ILE A 340 22.00 2.26 10.90
N LYS A 341 20.83 2.38 10.26
CA LYS A 341 20.43 1.45 9.21
C LYS A 341 21.35 1.55 7.98
N TYR A 342 21.73 2.76 7.60
CA TYR A 342 22.65 3.01 6.50
C TYR A 342 24.03 2.37 6.78
N ASN A 343 24.61 2.64 7.95
CA ASN A 343 25.89 2.06 8.36
C ASN A 343 25.83 0.53 8.39
N ALA A 344 24.74 -0.05 8.91
CA ALA A 344 24.54 -1.51 8.90
C ALA A 344 24.59 -2.11 7.49
N ILE A 345 23.91 -1.49 6.53
CA ILE A 345 23.88 -1.97 5.13
C ILE A 345 25.28 -1.85 4.50
N GLN A 346 25.95 -0.72 4.67
CA GLN A 346 27.29 -0.48 4.11
C GLN A 346 28.34 -1.42 4.70
N SER A 347 28.26 -1.67 6.01
CA SER A 347 29.21 -2.49 6.76
C SER A 347 28.85 -3.99 6.78
N GLY A 348 27.69 -4.38 6.21
CA GLY A 348 27.27 -5.78 6.08
C GLY A 348 26.72 -6.44 7.36
N TYR A 349 26.42 -5.68 8.42
CA TYR A 349 25.73 -6.19 9.62
C TYR A 349 24.23 -5.87 9.60
N LEU A 350 23.49 -6.44 10.54
CA LEU A 350 22.04 -6.30 10.65
C LEU A 350 21.67 -5.35 11.79
N SER A 351 20.55 -4.64 11.68
CA SER A 351 20.10 -3.74 12.75
C SER A 351 18.61 -3.81 13.07
N GLN A 352 18.31 -3.78 14.36
CA GLN A 352 16.98 -3.70 14.96
C GLN A 352 16.95 -2.54 15.96
N SER A 353 16.15 -1.51 15.68
CA SER A 353 15.98 -0.39 16.62
C SER A 353 14.79 -0.62 17.55
N ILE A 354 14.94 -0.19 18.80
CA ILE A 354 13.95 -0.36 19.87
C ILE A 354 13.74 1.01 20.51
N ARG A 355 12.53 1.58 20.39
CA ARG A 355 12.21 2.90 20.97
C ARG A 355 11.73 2.77 22.41
N GLN A 356 12.28 3.57 23.32
CA GLN A 356 11.84 3.63 24.71
C GLN A 356 10.36 4.00 24.83
N GLU A 357 9.86 4.93 24.01
CA GLU A 357 8.45 5.35 24.05
C GLU A 357 7.47 4.21 23.78
N THR A 358 7.87 3.23 22.97
CA THR A 358 7.03 2.10 22.58
C THR A 358 7.23 0.88 23.48
N MET A 359 8.38 0.77 24.14
CA MET A 359 8.84 -0.46 24.82
C MET A 359 9.28 -0.26 26.27
N GLY A 360 9.31 0.97 26.77
CA GLY A 360 9.76 1.31 28.13
C GLY A 360 8.77 0.89 29.21
N ASN A 361 7.51 0.63 28.86
CA ASN A 361 6.54 0.03 29.76
C ASN A 361 6.59 -1.50 29.64
N LYS A 362 6.78 -2.18 30.77
CA LYS A 362 6.86 -3.65 30.87
C LYS A 362 5.64 -4.37 30.28
N GLU A 363 4.43 -3.83 30.43
CA GLU A 363 3.23 -4.40 29.82
C GLU A 363 3.21 -4.21 28.30
N GLN A 364 3.74 -3.10 27.76
CA GLN A 364 3.86 -2.93 26.31
C GLN A 364 4.93 -3.84 25.73
N LEU A 365 6.07 -3.98 26.43
CA LEU A 365 7.15 -4.87 26.05
C LEU A 365 6.68 -6.34 26.01
N LYS A 366 5.88 -6.77 26.98
CA LYS A 366 5.27 -8.11 27.05
C LYS A 366 4.55 -8.51 25.76
N TRP A 367 3.84 -7.58 25.13
CA TRP A 367 3.12 -7.83 23.87
C TRP A 367 3.98 -7.64 22.61
N SER A 368 5.15 -7.02 22.76
CA SER A 368 6.01 -6.64 21.64
C SER A 368 7.24 -7.54 21.49
N ILE A 369 7.67 -8.21 22.55
CA ILE A 369 8.89 -9.03 22.56
C ILE A 369 8.87 -10.14 21.50
N ALA A 370 7.71 -10.76 21.28
CA ALA A 370 7.53 -11.76 20.22
C ALA A 370 7.78 -11.18 18.82
N ASN A 371 7.34 -9.93 18.58
CA ASN A 371 7.57 -9.24 17.31
C ASN A 371 9.03 -8.82 17.15
N ILE A 372 9.70 -8.39 18.23
CA ILE A 372 11.15 -8.12 18.22
C ILE A 372 11.91 -9.40 17.87
N GLY A 373 11.58 -10.51 18.53
CA GLY A 373 12.19 -11.82 18.25
C GLY A 373 11.97 -12.27 16.81
N LEU A 374 10.74 -12.12 16.29
CA LEU A 374 10.42 -12.40 14.89
C LEU A 374 11.26 -11.55 13.92
N GLN A 375 11.34 -10.24 14.13
CA GLN A 375 12.11 -9.34 13.26
C GLN A 375 13.61 -9.65 13.29
N VAL A 376 14.16 -9.94 14.47
CA VAL A 376 15.56 -10.39 14.64
C VAL A 376 15.80 -11.67 13.86
N PHE A 377 14.94 -12.67 14.04
CA PHE A 377 15.02 -13.94 13.32
C PHE A 377 14.97 -13.78 11.80
N CYS A 378 14.00 -13.01 11.29
CA CYS A 378 13.87 -12.77 9.84
C CYS A 378 15.07 -12.01 9.27
N LYS A 379 15.57 -10.99 9.97
CA LYS A 379 16.75 -10.23 9.54
C LYS A 379 18.01 -11.08 9.48
N LEU A 380 18.13 -12.07 10.34
CA LEU A 380 19.21 -13.06 10.32
C LEU A 380 19.10 -14.04 9.13
N GLY A 381 17.99 -14.01 8.38
CA GLY A 381 17.75 -14.83 7.20
C GLY A 381 16.85 -16.04 7.44
N GLY A 382 16.24 -16.15 8.63
CA GLY A 382 15.25 -17.19 8.89
C GLY A 382 13.91 -16.92 8.20
N THR A 383 13.26 -17.97 7.70
CA THR A 383 11.91 -17.90 7.12
C THR A 383 10.90 -18.42 8.14
N PRO A 384 10.04 -17.58 8.72
CA PRO A 384 9.23 -17.99 9.88
C PRO A 384 8.06 -18.88 9.45
N TRP A 385 7.39 -18.53 8.37
CA TRP A 385 6.33 -19.29 7.73
C TRP A 385 6.20 -18.88 6.27
N LEU A 386 5.59 -19.74 5.48
CA LEU A 386 5.09 -19.47 4.13
C LEU A 386 3.56 -19.56 4.09
N LEU A 387 2.97 -19.31 2.93
CA LEU A 387 1.54 -19.43 2.68
C LEU A 387 1.25 -20.59 1.72
N GLU A 388 0.05 -21.17 1.84
CA GLU A 388 -0.48 -22.07 0.82
C GLU A 388 -0.89 -21.24 -0.41
N PRO A 389 -0.20 -21.39 -1.56
CA PRO A 389 -0.45 -20.55 -2.72
C PRO A 389 -1.64 -21.07 -3.53
N LYS A 390 -2.27 -20.20 -4.33
CA LYS A 390 -3.27 -20.59 -5.32
C LYS A 390 -2.66 -20.81 -6.69
N ASN A 391 -1.74 -19.94 -7.12
CA ASN A 391 -0.94 -20.17 -8.32
C ASN A 391 0.37 -20.90 -7.96
N LYS A 392 0.79 -21.83 -8.82
CA LYS A 392 2.08 -22.51 -8.73
C LYS A 392 3.00 -21.98 -9.83
N ASN A 393 4.31 -22.13 -9.65
CA ASN A 393 5.32 -21.81 -10.68
C ASN A 393 5.29 -20.34 -11.14
N CYS A 394 4.92 -19.44 -10.24
CA CYS A 394 4.78 -18.01 -10.51
C CYS A 394 5.69 -17.18 -9.59
N LEU A 395 6.41 -16.22 -10.18
CA LEU A 395 7.14 -15.18 -9.45
C LEU A 395 6.30 -13.92 -9.31
N ILE A 396 6.42 -13.24 -8.17
CA ILE A 396 5.72 -11.99 -7.89
C ILE A 396 6.75 -10.88 -7.70
N PHE A 397 6.65 -9.84 -8.53
CA PHE A 397 7.48 -8.64 -8.42
C PHE A 397 6.67 -7.47 -7.88
N GLY A 398 7.00 -7.05 -6.67
CA GLY A 398 6.48 -5.82 -6.09
C GLY A 398 7.34 -4.63 -6.47
N ILE A 399 6.80 -3.67 -7.25
CA ILE A 399 7.55 -2.47 -7.65
C ILE A 399 7.16 -1.29 -6.74
N GLY A 400 8.16 -0.64 -6.15
CA GLY A 400 8.01 0.57 -5.35
C GLY A 400 8.87 1.69 -5.89
N SER A 401 8.41 2.94 -5.77
CA SER A 401 9.16 4.11 -6.25
C SER A 401 9.34 5.19 -5.19
N ALA A 402 10.48 5.89 -5.28
CA ALA A 402 10.88 6.96 -4.37
C ALA A 402 11.43 8.16 -5.16
N HIS A 403 10.54 8.80 -5.91
CA HIS A 403 10.91 9.96 -6.71
C HIS A 403 11.29 11.16 -5.83
N ASP A 404 12.44 11.78 -6.15
CA ASP A 404 12.75 13.11 -5.64
C ASP A 404 12.11 14.16 -6.54
N LYS A 405 11.53 15.20 -5.94
CA LYS A 405 10.72 16.18 -6.66
C LYS A 405 11.21 17.58 -6.40
N ASN A 406 11.23 18.39 -7.45
CA ASN A 406 11.43 19.83 -7.36
C ASN A 406 10.22 20.50 -6.67
N PRO A 407 10.37 21.76 -6.20
CA PRO A 407 9.28 22.50 -5.58
C PRO A 407 8.03 22.66 -6.46
N ASP A 408 8.21 22.69 -7.79
CA ASP A 408 7.14 22.75 -8.79
C ASP A 408 6.40 21.42 -9.00
N GLY A 409 6.89 20.33 -8.39
CA GLY A 409 6.32 18.99 -8.47
C GLY A 409 6.87 18.12 -9.61
N SER A 410 7.76 18.65 -10.47
CA SER A 410 8.49 17.86 -11.46
C SER A 410 9.43 16.86 -10.77
N ILE A 411 9.64 15.70 -11.39
CA ILE A 411 10.51 14.67 -10.83
C ILE A 411 11.95 15.01 -11.20
N LYS A 412 12.78 15.25 -10.18
CA LYS A 412 14.22 15.48 -10.32
C LYS A 412 14.97 14.17 -10.54
N LYS A 413 14.58 13.12 -9.81
CA LYS A 413 15.24 11.81 -9.85
C LYS A 413 14.24 10.68 -9.75
N TYR A 414 14.28 9.76 -10.71
CA TYR A 414 13.49 8.54 -10.72
C TYR A 414 14.23 7.45 -9.96
N THR A 415 13.61 6.97 -8.88
CA THR A 415 14.15 5.84 -8.10
C THR A 415 13.10 4.77 -7.97
N ALA A 416 13.44 3.54 -8.31
CA ALA A 416 12.56 2.39 -8.19
C ALA A 416 13.29 1.18 -7.63
N TYR A 417 12.54 0.33 -6.92
CA TYR A 417 13.02 -0.89 -6.27
C TYR A 417 12.02 -2.01 -6.50
N SER A 418 12.52 -3.22 -6.72
CA SER A 418 11.71 -4.42 -6.78
C SER A 418 11.90 -5.25 -5.52
N VAL A 419 10.84 -5.92 -5.13
CA VAL A 419 10.88 -7.07 -4.23
C VAL A 419 10.45 -8.27 -5.07
N CYS A 420 11.30 -9.29 -5.14
CA CYS A 420 10.97 -10.55 -5.79
C CYS A 420 10.55 -11.59 -4.73
N LEU A 421 9.37 -12.17 -4.92
CA LEU A 421 8.75 -13.17 -4.06
C LEU A 421 8.25 -14.34 -4.90
N ASP A 422 7.96 -15.48 -4.28
CA ASP A 422 7.04 -16.48 -4.87
C ASP A 422 5.59 -16.26 -4.39
N THR A 423 4.66 -17.07 -4.89
CA THR A 423 3.25 -17.10 -4.48
C THR A 423 3.04 -17.56 -3.04
N GLN A 424 4.03 -18.20 -2.42
CA GLN A 424 4.01 -18.60 -1.00
C GLN A 424 4.45 -17.45 -0.08
N GLY A 425 4.86 -16.32 -0.63
CA GLY A 425 5.40 -15.19 0.10
C GLY A 425 6.85 -15.38 0.56
N ARG A 426 7.57 -16.35 -0.01
CA ARG A 426 9.02 -16.49 0.20
C ARG A 426 9.72 -15.27 -0.37
N PHE A 427 10.58 -14.68 0.44
CA PHE A 427 11.40 -13.55 0.01
C PHE A 427 12.66 -14.07 -0.68
N TYR A 428 12.88 -13.68 -1.93
CA TYR A 428 14.11 -14.02 -2.64
C TYR A 428 15.14 -12.89 -2.57
N ARG A 429 14.74 -11.69 -2.99
CA ARG A 429 15.67 -10.56 -3.16
C ARG A 429 14.98 -9.21 -3.23
N VAL A 430 15.78 -8.18 -2.97
CA VAL A 430 15.48 -6.79 -3.27
C VAL A 430 16.54 -6.25 -4.21
N GLN A 431 16.07 -5.62 -5.29
CA GLN A 431 16.93 -4.99 -6.28
C GLN A 431 16.61 -3.48 -6.36
N PRO A 432 17.61 -2.59 -6.38
CA PRO A 432 17.43 -1.31 -7.05
C PRO A 432 17.10 -1.57 -8.52
N LEU A 433 15.93 -1.13 -8.97
CA LEU A 433 15.53 -1.25 -10.38
C LEU A 433 16.08 -0.11 -11.21
N SER A 434 16.16 1.10 -10.66
CA SER A 434 16.80 2.24 -11.33
C SER A 434 17.00 3.39 -10.38
N MET A 435 18.04 4.16 -10.67
CA MET A 435 18.23 5.52 -10.19
C MET A 435 18.70 6.36 -11.37
N SER A 436 17.78 7.04 -12.04
CA SER A 436 18.11 7.90 -13.18
C SER A 436 17.34 9.21 -13.13
N GLU A 437 17.91 10.25 -13.73
CA GLU A 437 17.19 11.50 -14.01
C GLU A 437 16.26 11.33 -15.23
N ASN A 438 16.43 10.26 -16.02
CA ASN A 438 15.69 9.92 -17.21
C ASN A 438 14.77 8.70 -17.03
N LYS A 439 13.53 8.79 -17.54
CA LYS A 439 12.53 7.71 -17.51
C LYS A 439 12.92 6.49 -18.38
N GLY A 440 13.64 6.69 -19.47
CA GLY A 440 14.08 5.64 -20.39
C GLY A 440 15.03 4.63 -19.72
N ASP A 441 16.06 5.12 -19.03
CA ASP A 441 17.03 4.26 -18.32
C ASP A 441 16.37 3.44 -17.21
N TYR A 442 15.33 4.01 -16.57
CA TYR A 442 14.51 3.30 -15.60
C TYR A 442 13.81 2.08 -16.20
N LEU A 443 13.19 2.26 -17.37
CA LEU A 443 12.53 1.16 -18.06
C LEU A 443 13.55 0.11 -18.49
N THR A 444 14.70 0.50 -19.05
CA THR A 444 15.76 -0.44 -19.46
C THR A 444 16.28 -1.28 -18.31
N SER A 445 16.51 -0.67 -17.15
CA SER A 445 17.04 -1.36 -15.98
C SER A 445 16.00 -2.33 -15.37
N LEU A 446 14.73 -1.91 -15.30
CA LEU A 446 13.61 -2.79 -14.91
C LEU A 446 13.51 -4.03 -15.81
N LYS A 447 13.64 -3.83 -17.13
CA LYS A 447 13.63 -4.92 -18.11
C LYS A 447 14.75 -5.92 -17.85
N SER A 448 16.00 -5.44 -17.79
CA SER A 448 17.18 -6.29 -17.58
C SER A 448 17.04 -7.16 -16.33
N GLU A 449 16.49 -6.58 -15.26
CA GLU A 449 16.34 -7.29 -13.99
C GLU A 449 15.30 -8.41 -14.04
N LEU A 450 14.14 -8.13 -14.66
CA LEU A 450 13.11 -9.15 -14.85
C LEU A 450 13.67 -10.32 -15.67
N VAL A 451 14.38 -10.03 -16.75
CA VAL A 451 15.04 -11.04 -17.59
C VAL A 451 16.04 -11.87 -16.78
N GLN A 452 16.94 -11.21 -16.05
CA GLN A 452 17.97 -11.89 -15.27
C GLN A 452 17.37 -12.78 -14.18
N THR A 453 16.36 -12.29 -13.45
CA THR A 453 15.68 -13.09 -12.42
C THR A 453 14.95 -14.28 -13.04
N ILE A 454 14.26 -14.10 -14.17
CA ILE A 454 13.56 -15.20 -14.86
C ILE A 454 14.57 -16.26 -15.28
N VAL A 455 15.65 -15.87 -15.97
CA VAL A 455 16.70 -16.80 -16.44
C VAL A 455 17.33 -17.56 -15.28
N ASN A 456 17.68 -16.87 -14.19
CA ASN A 456 18.26 -17.51 -13.00
C ASN A 456 17.32 -18.52 -12.34
N GLN A 457 16.00 -18.37 -12.53
CA GLN A 457 14.99 -19.25 -11.95
C GLN A 457 14.39 -20.25 -12.95
N GLN A 458 14.89 -20.32 -14.19
CA GLN A 458 14.41 -21.27 -15.22
C GLN A 458 14.52 -22.74 -14.78
N ASN A 459 15.51 -23.07 -13.93
CA ASN A 459 15.68 -24.43 -13.39
C ASN A 459 14.63 -24.82 -12.33
N ALA A 460 13.78 -23.89 -11.88
CA ALA A 460 12.74 -24.13 -10.89
C ALA A 460 11.34 -24.38 -11.49
N GLY A 461 11.22 -24.47 -12.83
CA GLY A 461 9.95 -24.76 -13.51
C GLY A 461 8.95 -23.59 -13.51
N ILE A 462 9.44 -22.36 -13.32
CA ILE A 462 8.64 -21.13 -13.30
C ILE A 462 8.24 -20.75 -14.73
N ASN A 463 6.95 -20.45 -14.94
CA ASN A 463 6.40 -20.11 -16.26
C ASN A 463 5.51 -18.84 -16.25
N GLU A 464 5.39 -18.16 -15.11
CA GLU A 464 4.62 -16.91 -15.00
C GLU A 464 5.31 -15.88 -14.09
N CYS A 465 5.13 -14.60 -14.44
CA CYS A 465 5.48 -13.45 -13.62
C CYS A 465 4.25 -12.54 -13.41
N VAL A 466 4.02 -12.18 -12.16
CA VAL A 466 2.98 -11.22 -11.77
C VAL A 466 3.62 -9.98 -11.16
N ILE A 467 3.32 -8.82 -11.71
CA ILE A 467 3.86 -7.53 -11.27
C ILE A 467 2.81 -6.78 -10.47
N HIS A 468 3.11 -6.47 -9.21
CA HIS A 468 2.28 -5.69 -8.31
C HIS A 468 2.79 -4.25 -8.21
N VAL A 469 1.96 -3.28 -8.64
CA VAL A 469 2.27 -1.84 -8.60
C VAL A 469 1.29 -1.08 -7.67
N PRO A 470 1.76 -0.16 -6.81
CA PRO A 470 0.88 0.67 -5.97
C PRO A 470 0.35 1.93 -6.67
N TYR A 471 0.75 2.17 -7.93
CA TYR A 471 0.39 3.35 -8.71
C TYR A 471 -0.06 2.97 -10.11
N LYS A 472 -0.66 3.91 -10.82
CA LYS A 472 -0.99 3.73 -12.22
C LYS A 472 0.31 3.82 -13.04
N ILE A 473 0.61 2.78 -13.80
CA ILE A 473 1.70 2.74 -14.77
C ILE A 473 1.17 3.13 -16.16
N SER A 474 2.05 3.69 -17.02
CA SER A 474 1.68 4.04 -18.39
C SER A 474 1.57 2.80 -19.28
N ARG A 475 0.77 2.87 -20.35
CA ARG A 475 0.69 1.80 -21.35
C ARG A 475 2.06 1.49 -21.96
N ASP A 476 2.83 2.53 -22.30
CA ASP A 476 4.20 2.38 -22.83
C ASP A 476 5.13 1.64 -21.84
N GLU A 477 4.90 1.78 -20.54
CA GLU A 477 5.69 1.08 -19.50
C GLU A 477 5.28 -0.40 -19.44
N ILE A 478 3.99 -0.71 -19.58
CA ILE A 478 3.50 -2.08 -19.71
C ILE A 478 4.06 -2.74 -20.97
N GLU A 479 3.95 -2.09 -22.12
CA GLU A 479 4.46 -2.62 -23.41
C GLU A 479 5.98 -2.79 -23.38
N ALA A 480 6.69 -1.89 -22.68
CA ALA A 480 8.12 -2.01 -22.46
C ALA A 480 8.49 -3.25 -21.63
N ILE A 481 7.75 -3.51 -20.54
CA ILE A 481 7.93 -4.68 -19.68
C ILE A 481 7.62 -5.97 -20.48
N GLU A 482 6.50 -5.99 -21.20
CA GLU A 482 6.08 -7.11 -22.05
C GLU A 482 7.18 -7.44 -23.08
N GLY A 483 7.64 -6.45 -23.83
CA GLY A 483 8.66 -6.64 -24.86
C GLY A 483 9.97 -7.19 -24.30
N ALA A 484 10.33 -6.85 -23.07
CA ALA A 484 11.53 -7.41 -22.43
C ALA A 484 11.38 -8.86 -22.01
N VAL A 485 10.23 -9.22 -21.44
CA VAL A 485 9.96 -10.61 -21.09
C VAL A 485 9.95 -11.46 -22.35
N ARG A 486 9.27 -11.03 -23.41
CA ARG A 486 9.31 -11.71 -24.73
C ARG A 486 10.71 -11.80 -25.35
N SER A 487 11.59 -10.84 -25.09
CA SER A 487 12.97 -10.87 -25.62
C SER A 487 13.89 -11.78 -24.83
N ALA A 488 13.56 -12.10 -23.58
CA ALA A 488 14.25 -13.11 -22.78
C ALA A 488 13.81 -14.54 -23.10
N GLU A 489 12.70 -14.67 -23.82
CA GLU A 489 12.18 -15.95 -24.29
C GLU A 489 13.03 -16.44 -25.48
N GLY A 490 13.75 -17.54 -25.27
CA GLY A 490 13.80 -18.58 -26.31
C GLY A 490 12.42 -19.23 -26.49
N ASN A 491 12.32 -20.46 -27.00
CA ASN A 491 11.06 -21.16 -27.30
C ASN A 491 10.11 -21.50 -26.10
N ILE A 492 10.19 -20.82 -24.94
CA ILE A 492 9.33 -21.08 -23.77
C ILE A 492 8.33 -19.92 -23.61
N GLN A 493 7.03 -20.23 -23.59
CA GLN A 493 5.96 -19.27 -23.29
C GLN A 493 5.99 -18.90 -21.80
N PHE A 494 6.30 -17.64 -21.48
CA PHE A 494 6.31 -17.11 -20.13
C PHE A 494 5.24 -16.02 -19.97
N ALA A 495 4.24 -16.26 -19.12
CA ALA A 495 3.11 -15.34 -18.96
C ALA A 495 3.47 -14.12 -18.09
N VAL A 496 2.94 -12.95 -18.45
CA VAL A 496 3.10 -11.71 -17.66
C VAL A 496 1.74 -11.15 -17.30
N THR A 497 1.52 -10.89 -16.02
CA THR A 497 0.31 -10.23 -15.52
C THR A 497 0.70 -8.98 -14.72
N VAL A 498 0.05 -7.84 -14.98
CA VAL A 498 0.32 -6.60 -14.24
C VAL A 498 -0.91 -6.14 -13.48
N LEU A 499 -0.78 -6.11 -12.16
CA LEU A 499 -1.84 -5.78 -11.21
C LEU A 499 -1.51 -4.49 -10.47
N LYS A 500 -2.45 -3.55 -10.51
CA LYS A 500 -2.42 -2.39 -9.64
C LYS A 500 -3.12 -2.72 -8.34
N VAL A 501 -2.38 -2.68 -7.24
CA VAL A 501 -2.88 -3.03 -5.90
C VAL A 501 -2.74 -1.83 -4.98
N ASN A 502 -3.86 -1.14 -4.75
CA ASN A 502 -3.89 0.12 -4.02
C ASN A 502 -4.49 -0.06 -2.63
N THR A 503 -3.78 0.43 -1.61
CA THR A 503 -4.28 0.49 -0.22
C THR A 503 -4.88 1.85 0.13
N LYS A 504 -4.85 2.81 -0.82
CA LYS A 504 -5.40 4.16 -0.68
C LYS A 504 -6.17 4.49 -1.94
N HIS A 505 -7.47 4.66 -1.81
CA HIS A 505 -8.39 4.96 -2.91
C HIS A 505 -9.72 5.50 -2.36
N LYS A 506 -10.64 5.88 -3.25
CA LYS A 506 -11.95 6.44 -2.91
C LYS A 506 -13.04 5.40 -2.63
N TYR A 507 -12.87 4.18 -3.13
CA TYR A 507 -13.87 3.12 -3.02
C TYR A 507 -13.94 2.56 -1.60
N PHE A 508 -15.14 2.30 -1.12
CA PHE A 508 -15.44 1.75 0.19
C PHE A 508 -16.77 0.99 0.15
N GLY A 509 -17.03 0.14 1.14
CA GLY A 509 -18.27 -0.62 1.22
C GLY A 509 -18.65 -0.97 2.64
N PHE A 510 -19.95 -1.09 2.88
CA PHE A 510 -20.55 -1.35 4.19
C PHE A 510 -21.30 -2.68 4.15
N SER A 511 -21.10 -3.54 5.14
CA SER A 511 -21.91 -4.75 5.29
C SER A 511 -23.29 -4.41 5.85
N ALA A 512 -24.27 -5.29 5.61
CA ALA A 512 -25.57 -5.22 6.31
C ALA A 512 -25.44 -5.36 7.85
N HIS A 513 -24.40 -6.06 8.35
CA HIS A 513 -24.16 -6.25 9.78
C HIS A 513 -24.14 -4.94 10.59
N ASN A 514 -24.46 -5.00 11.89
CA ASN A 514 -24.60 -3.83 12.76
C ASN A 514 -23.33 -2.97 12.85
N THR A 515 -22.14 -3.60 12.81
CA THR A 515 -20.85 -2.90 12.81
C THR A 515 -20.52 -2.23 11.48
N LYS A 516 -21.25 -2.57 10.40
CA LYS A 516 -20.99 -2.18 9.01
C LYS A 516 -19.67 -2.70 8.42
N ILE A 517 -18.97 -3.58 9.14
CA ILE A 517 -17.69 -4.16 8.75
C ILE A 517 -17.95 -5.45 7.95
N PRO A 518 -17.47 -5.56 6.69
CA PRO A 518 -17.49 -6.82 5.96
C PRO A 518 -16.62 -7.90 6.60
N TYR A 519 -16.89 -9.17 6.29
CA TYR A 519 -16.07 -10.28 6.76
C TYR A 519 -14.68 -10.23 6.12
N GLU A 520 -13.68 -10.74 6.84
CA GLU A 520 -12.35 -10.99 6.26
C GLU A 520 -12.50 -11.88 5.02
N SER A 521 -11.68 -11.65 4.00
CA SER A 521 -11.72 -12.35 2.70
C SER A 521 -12.93 -12.01 1.83
N THR A 522 -13.75 -11.00 2.17
CA THR A 522 -14.83 -10.53 1.29
C THR A 522 -14.25 -9.92 0.01
N LEU A 523 -14.76 -10.35 -1.14
CA LEU A 523 -14.39 -9.88 -2.47
C LEU A 523 -15.61 -9.32 -3.20
N VAL A 524 -15.46 -8.15 -3.82
CA VAL A 524 -16.46 -7.49 -4.65
C VAL A 524 -15.85 -7.18 -6.01
N ASN A 525 -16.52 -7.57 -7.10
CA ASN A 525 -16.17 -7.19 -8.46
C ASN A 525 -16.89 -5.87 -8.81
N LEU A 526 -16.14 -4.81 -9.14
CA LEU A 526 -16.70 -3.50 -9.55
C LEU A 526 -17.04 -3.44 -11.06
N GLY A 527 -16.67 -4.48 -11.80
CA GLY A 527 -16.87 -4.67 -13.24
C GLY A 527 -15.56 -4.58 -14.02
N GLY A 528 -15.53 -5.21 -15.20
CA GLY A 528 -14.31 -5.33 -16.00
C GLY A 528 -13.22 -6.03 -15.21
N SER A 529 -12.08 -5.37 -15.04
CA SER A 529 -10.91 -5.88 -14.32
C SER A 529 -10.68 -5.25 -12.94
N GLU A 530 -11.70 -4.64 -12.31
CA GLU A 530 -11.59 -3.93 -11.03
C GLU A 530 -12.29 -4.65 -9.86
N TYR A 531 -11.61 -4.72 -8.71
CA TYR A 531 -12.08 -5.45 -7.52
C TYR A 531 -11.83 -4.68 -6.22
N LEU A 532 -12.67 -4.93 -5.21
CA LEU A 532 -12.42 -4.59 -3.81
C LEU A 532 -12.23 -5.86 -2.98
N LEU A 533 -11.17 -5.89 -2.17
CA LEU A 533 -10.83 -7.03 -1.31
C LEU A 533 -10.65 -6.57 0.15
N TRP A 534 -11.44 -7.11 1.07
CA TRP A 534 -11.27 -6.89 2.51
C TRP A 534 -10.31 -7.92 3.09
N THR A 535 -9.07 -7.51 3.36
CA THR A 535 -8.01 -8.36 3.93
C THR A 535 -8.07 -8.47 5.46
N GLU A 536 -8.85 -7.59 6.09
CA GLU A 536 -9.22 -7.61 7.51
C GLU A 536 -10.74 -7.39 7.60
N GLY A 537 -11.40 -8.01 8.57
CA GLY A 537 -12.85 -7.89 8.72
C GLY A 537 -13.36 -8.61 9.95
N LEU A 538 -14.68 -8.84 9.98
CA LEU A 538 -15.28 -9.77 10.94
C LEU A 538 -14.82 -11.20 10.65
N GLN A 539 -14.74 -12.03 11.70
CA GLN A 539 -14.47 -13.45 11.58
C GLN A 539 -15.72 -14.24 11.94
N PHE A 540 -16.07 -15.23 11.11
CA PHE A 540 -17.23 -16.08 11.36
C PHE A 540 -17.15 -16.75 12.73
N GLY A 541 -18.23 -16.65 13.51
CA GLY A 541 -18.31 -17.16 14.88
C GLY A 541 -17.53 -16.35 15.93
N LYS A 542 -16.82 -15.28 15.53
CA LYS A 542 -16.07 -14.36 16.43
C LYS A 542 -16.19 -12.91 15.93
N GLU A 543 -17.38 -12.34 16.03
CA GLU A 543 -17.71 -11.01 15.49
C GLU A 543 -17.33 -9.84 16.41
N ALA A 544 -16.51 -10.09 17.44
CA ALA A 544 -16.03 -9.06 18.36
C ALA A 544 -14.97 -8.17 17.69
N VAL A 545 -15.24 -6.86 17.63
CA VAL A 545 -14.33 -5.88 17.03
C VAL A 545 -13.36 -5.32 18.09
N ASN A 546 -12.16 -5.92 18.16
CA ASN A 546 -11.16 -5.55 19.17
C ASN A 546 -10.17 -4.47 18.70
N ARG A 547 -10.09 -4.22 17.40
CA ARG A 547 -9.19 -3.24 16.77
C ARG A 547 -9.88 -2.54 15.60
N ARG A 548 -9.31 -1.43 15.14
CA ARG A 548 -9.74 -0.78 13.90
C ARG A 548 -9.49 -1.73 12.73
N VAL A 549 -10.50 -1.90 11.89
CA VAL A 549 -10.40 -2.67 10.63
C VAL A 549 -9.98 -1.73 9.50
N SER A 550 -9.02 -2.17 8.70
CA SER A 550 -8.54 -1.42 7.53
C SER A 550 -9.58 -1.31 6.43
N GLU A 551 -9.45 -0.29 5.59
CA GLU A 551 -10.20 -0.17 4.34
C GLU A 551 -9.86 -1.32 3.39
N PRO A 552 -10.75 -1.69 2.43
CA PRO A 552 -10.42 -2.72 1.45
C PRO A 552 -9.23 -2.30 0.58
N LEU A 553 -8.62 -3.28 -0.08
CA LEU A 553 -7.72 -3.06 -1.20
C LEU A 553 -8.55 -2.81 -2.47
N HIS A 554 -8.07 -1.92 -3.34
CA HIS A 554 -8.56 -1.81 -4.71
C HIS A 554 -7.55 -2.45 -5.65
N ILE A 555 -7.99 -3.46 -6.38
CA ILE A 555 -7.18 -4.25 -7.30
C ILE A 555 -7.68 -4.02 -8.72
N GLN A 556 -6.77 -3.79 -9.64
CA GLN A 556 -7.10 -3.62 -11.06
C GLN A 556 -6.10 -4.39 -11.92
N PHE A 557 -6.58 -5.27 -12.80
CA PHE A 557 -5.74 -5.87 -13.82
C PHE A 557 -5.52 -4.84 -14.92
N LEU A 558 -4.26 -4.46 -15.11
CA LEU A 558 -3.86 -3.49 -16.13
C LEU A 558 -3.45 -4.17 -17.43
N TYR A 559 -2.91 -5.38 -17.33
CA TYR A 559 -2.41 -6.16 -18.45
C TYR A 559 -2.31 -7.65 -18.08
N ARG A 560 -2.49 -8.52 -19.06
CA ARG A 560 -2.27 -9.97 -18.97
C ARG A 560 -1.81 -10.49 -20.33
N SER A 561 -0.76 -11.30 -20.36
CA SER A 561 -0.32 -12.00 -21.57
C SER A 561 -1.30 -13.11 -21.92
N GLY A 562 -1.70 -13.17 -23.19
CA GLY A 562 -2.66 -14.15 -23.72
C GLY A 562 -4.12 -13.70 -23.59
N ASP A 563 -5.01 -14.40 -24.31
CA ASP A 563 -6.44 -14.03 -24.42
C ASP A 563 -7.33 -14.71 -23.36
N ASP A 564 -6.78 -15.47 -22.41
CA ASP A 564 -7.58 -16.17 -21.40
C ASP A 564 -7.86 -15.31 -20.15
N TRP A 565 -8.94 -14.55 -20.22
CA TRP A 565 -9.45 -13.68 -19.15
C TRP A 565 -10.47 -14.39 -18.25
N ARG A 566 -10.52 -15.73 -18.25
CA ARG A 566 -11.66 -16.46 -17.67
C ARG A 566 -11.64 -16.59 -16.15
N ASP A 567 -10.47 -16.51 -15.50
CA ASP A 567 -10.38 -16.60 -14.03
C ASP A 567 -9.33 -15.67 -13.42
N ASP A 568 -9.80 -14.67 -12.68
CA ASP A 568 -8.99 -13.74 -11.87
C ASP A 568 -8.82 -14.23 -10.42
N GLY A 569 -9.63 -15.22 -10.00
CA GLY A 569 -9.71 -15.73 -8.63
C GLY A 569 -8.36 -16.14 -8.05
N PRO A 570 -7.50 -16.86 -8.77
CA PRO A 570 -6.18 -17.25 -8.28
C PRO A 570 -5.28 -16.07 -7.88
N TYR A 571 -5.19 -15.03 -8.71
CA TYR A 571 -4.38 -13.83 -8.40
C TYR A 571 -4.95 -13.07 -7.21
N LEU A 572 -6.28 -12.95 -7.13
CA LEU A 572 -6.96 -12.29 -6.02
C LEU A 572 -6.73 -13.06 -4.70
N GLN A 573 -6.75 -14.39 -4.75
CA GLN A 573 -6.42 -15.26 -3.62
C GLN A 573 -4.95 -15.09 -3.20
N ASP A 574 -4.01 -15.04 -4.14
CA ASP A 574 -2.59 -14.84 -3.81
C ASP A 574 -2.33 -13.45 -3.24
N ILE A 575 -3.00 -12.40 -3.73
CA ILE A 575 -2.94 -11.06 -3.11
C ILE A 575 -3.42 -11.11 -1.65
N LEU A 576 -4.54 -11.80 -1.39
CA LEU A 576 -5.03 -12.02 -0.02
C LEU A 576 -4.00 -12.79 0.81
N ASN A 577 -3.47 -13.89 0.28
CA ASN A 577 -2.49 -14.73 0.94
C ASN A 577 -1.28 -13.91 1.35
N LEU A 578 -0.67 -13.14 0.44
CA LEU A 578 0.50 -12.29 0.69
C LEU A 578 0.29 -11.27 1.81
N THR A 579 -0.95 -10.94 2.20
CA THR A 579 -1.19 -10.11 3.39
C THR A 579 -0.84 -10.82 4.70
N GLY A 580 -0.87 -12.15 4.68
CA GLY A 580 -0.45 -13.05 5.76
C GLY A 580 1.05 -13.34 5.79
N ALA A 581 1.84 -12.90 4.80
CA ALA A 581 3.30 -13.04 4.83
C ALA A 581 4.01 -11.83 5.47
N ASN A 582 3.27 -10.94 6.17
CA ASN A 582 3.86 -9.77 6.79
C ASN A 582 4.67 -10.10 8.05
N TRP A 583 5.95 -10.43 7.86
CA TRP A 583 6.91 -10.81 8.90
C TRP A 583 7.36 -9.66 9.84
N ARG A 584 6.74 -8.48 9.76
CA ARG A 584 7.02 -7.39 10.71
C ARG A 584 6.42 -7.62 12.09
N GLY A 585 5.53 -8.60 12.25
CA GLY A 585 4.88 -8.92 13.52
C GLY A 585 3.68 -9.82 13.32
N PHE A 586 3.34 -10.61 14.34
CA PHE A 586 2.25 -11.60 14.30
C PHE A 586 0.85 -10.99 14.12
N ASN A 587 0.68 -9.71 14.48
CA ASN A 587 -0.58 -8.98 14.36
C ASN A 587 -0.44 -7.75 13.46
N SER A 588 0.51 -7.79 12.52
CA SER A 588 0.75 -6.70 11.58
C SER A 588 -0.47 -6.44 10.71
N LYS A 589 -0.57 -5.20 10.21
CA LYS A 589 -1.62 -4.81 9.26
C LYS A 589 -1.60 -5.73 8.03
N ALA A 590 -2.75 -6.26 7.63
CA ALA A 590 -2.87 -7.15 6.49
C ALA A 590 -2.76 -6.38 5.16
N GLN A 591 -1.53 -6.06 4.76
CA GLN A 591 -1.20 -5.49 3.46
C GLN A 591 -0.35 -6.48 2.66
N PRO A 592 -0.57 -6.65 1.34
CA PRO A 592 0.22 -7.57 0.53
C PRO A 592 1.69 -7.18 0.58
N ILE A 593 2.56 -8.12 0.97
CA ILE A 593 3.97 -7.82 1.17
C ILE A 593 4.69 -7.35 -0.09
N SER A 594 4.25 -7.78 -1.27
CA SER A 594 4.78 -7.29 -2.55
C SER A 594 4.68 -5.77 -2.69
N VAL A 595 3.56 -5.17 -2.27
CA VAL A 595 3.37 -3.70 -2.31
C VAL A 595 3.96 -3.04 -1.09
N TYR A 596 3.79 -3.67 0.07
CA TYR A 596 4.16 -3.07 1.33
C TYR A 596 5.67 -2.98 1.52
N TYR A 597 6.40 -4.06 1.21
CA TYR A 597 7.86 -4.11 1.34
C TYR A 597 8.53 -3.22 0.31
N SER A 598 8.08 -3.24 -0.95
CA SER A 598 8.63 -2.36 -1.99
C SER A 598 8.47 -0.89 -1.65
N THR A 599 7.32 -0.50 -1.09
CA THR A 599 7.09 0.86 -0.58
C THR A 599 7.97 1.20 0.62
N LEU A 600 8.21 0.24 1.52
CA LEU A 600 9.05 0.44 2.70
C LEU A 600 10.52 0.67 2.30
N ILE A 601 11.03 -0.15 1.39
CA ILE A 601 12.38 0.00 0.82
C ILE A 601 12.53 1.34 0.13
N ALA A 602 11.60 1.71 -0.74
CA ALA A 602 11.59 3.01 -1.41
C ALA A 602 11.72 4.18 -0.41
N ARG A 603 11.03 4.11 0.74
CA ARG A 603 11.15 5.13 1.79
C ARG A 603 12.51 5.16 2.48
N PHE A 604 13.11 4.01 2.76
CA PHE A 604 14.48 3.96 3.30
C PHE A 604 15.47 4.60 2.34
N MET A 605 15.37 4.23 1.07
CA MET A 605 16.27 4.70 0.03
C MET A 605 16.19 6.21 -0.15
N LYS A 606 14.97 6.78 -0.14
CA LYS A 606 14.79 8.24 -0.14
C LYS A 606 15.46 8.93 1.06
N ARG A 607 15.59 8.26 2.20
CA ARG A 607 16.29 8.80 3.37
C ARG A 607 17.80 8.64 3.23
N PHE A 608 18.26 7.53 2.65
CA PHE A 608 19.69 7.26 2.47
C PHE A 608 20.37 8.25 1.53
N ILE A 609 19.67 8.73 0.50
CA ILE A 609 20.16 9.78 -0.43
C ILE A 609 20.65 11.04 0.30
N LYS A 610 20.22 11.29 1.55
CA LYS A 610 20.62 12.47 2.33
C LYS A 610 21.96 12.34 3.07
N TYR A 611 22.57 11.17 3.10
CA TYR A 611 23.90 10.99 3.67
C TYR A 611 24.95 11.31 2.59
N ASP A 612 25.90 12.18 2.91
CA ASP A 612 26.89 12.75 1.97
C ASP A 612 27.68 11.65 1.24
N GLY A 613 27.96 11.87 -0.07
CA GLY A 613 28.79 10.99 -0.90
C GLY A 613 28.05 10.08 -1.90
N LEU A 614 26.71 10.09 -1.91
CA LEU A 614 25.89 9.24 -2.78
C LEU A 614 25.58 9.87 -4.14
N SER A 615 26.58 10.00 -5.01
CA SER A 615 26.31 10.13 -6.46
C SER A 615 25.87 8.78 -7.06
N ASP A 616 26.26 7.67 -6.44
CA ASP A 616 25.98 6.31 -6.90
C ASP A 616 25.58 5.38 -5.73
N LEU A 617 24.40 4.76 -5.82
CA LEU A 617 23.90 3.76 -4.84
C LEU A 617 24.39 2.35 -5.19
N SER A 618 25.37 2.21 -6.10
CA SER A 618 26.03 0.95 -6.44
C SER A 618 26.70 0.25 -5.25
N SER A 619 26.85 0.91 -4.09
CA SER A 619 27.25 0.29 -2.82
C SER A 619 26.09 -0.32 -2.02
N ILE A 620 24.85 0.07 -2.29
CA ILE A 620 23.62 -0.58 -1.78
C ILE A 620 23.19 -1.75 -2.71
N ASN A 621 23.95 -1.97 -3.78
CA ASN A 621 23.71 -2.90 -4.88
C ASN A 621 23.98 -4.37 -4.53
N ASN A 622 24.23 -4.67 -3.26
CA ASN A 622 24.26 -6.04 -2.80
C ASN A 622 22.83 -6.55 -2.82
N GLU A 623 22.52 -7.44 -3.78
CA GLU A 623 21.35 -8.31 -3.77
C GLU A 623 21.11 -8.81 -2.34
N ALA A 624 20.20 -8.15 -1.64
CA ALA A 624 19.99 -8.46 -0.24
C ALA A 624 19.01 -9.63 -0.17
N VAL A 625 19.55 -10.82 0.09
CA VAL A 625 18.76 -12.03 0.33
C VAL A 625 18.08 -11.98 1.72
N LYS A 626 18.62 -11.17 2.64
CA LYS A 626 18.06 -10.96 3.98
C LYS A 626 17.12 -9.74 4.03
N PRO A 627 15.93 -9.82 4.65
CA PRO A 627 14.95 -8.74 4.71
C PRO A 627 15.32 -7.66 5.76
N TRP A 628 16.40 -6.90 5.53
CA TRP A 628 16.95 -5.88 6.42
C TRP A 628 15.99 -4.73 6.78
N PHE A 629 14.99 -4.51 5.93
CA PHE A 629 14.03 -3.40 5.99
C PHE A 629 12.88 -3.60 6.98
N LEU A 630 12.70 -4.82 7.51
CA LEU A 630 11.58 -5.16 8.42
C LEU A 630 11.52 -4.27 9.67
#